data_AF-A0A7C4D2W8-F1
#
_entry.id   AF-A0A7C4D2W8-F1
#
_cell.length_a   1.000
_cell.length_b   1.000
_cell.length_c   1.000
_cell.angle_alpha   90.00
_cell.angle_beta   90.00
_cell.angle_gamma   90.00
#
_symmetry.space_group_name_H-M   'P 1'
#
loop_
_entity.id
_entity.type
_entity.pdbx_description
1 polymer ?
#
loop_
_entity_poly.entity_id
_entity_poly.type
_entity_poly.pdbx_seq_one_letter_code
_entity_poly.pdbx_strand_id
1 'polypeptide(L)'
;MGYLPEKVKVLRREPKVRSRFEELCGVIYTTLIANSYVHVGSSEIPFTVNENRLAKLIKSDERNIRRLLQVIEFRERIPFNVSGGRPVIPGSSIKGNVRSRLELSFRPKHGYVRSCFISASKPLVEEPRKGKSGWRHFKIWGSVLFEERGPPCDFTKMDKVCLICDLFGTTGLKSLIDFSDFVGEGDARDMLEPLSLEYGMNLLAAKPGSKFNGRILFHNLSPSELGLL
;
A
#
# COMPACT_ATOMS: atom_id res chain seq x y z
N MET A 1 20.07 21.04 7.45
CA MET A 1 21.22 20.47 6.71
C MET A 1 20.63 19.37 5.84
N GLY A 2 20.59 19.55 4.53
CA GLY A 2 19.94 18.57 3.63
C GLY A 2 20.77 17.28 3.55
N TYR A 3 20.10 16.14 3.52
CA TYR A 3 20.70 14.85 3.21
C TYR A 3 20.75 14.69 1.69
N LEU A 4 21.92 14.32 1.16
CA LEU A 4 22.02 13.86 -0.22
C LEU A 4 21.42 12.45 -0.31
N PRO A 5 20.59 12.15 -1.33
CA PRO A 5 20.07 10.80 -1.52
C PRO A 5 21.19 9.76 -1.60
N GLU A 6 21.05 8.69 -0.84
CA GLU A 6 22.03 7.60 -0.83
C GLU A 6 21.80 6.72 -2.05
N LYS A 7 22.75 6.72 -2.99
CA LYS A 7 22.67 5.86 -4.18
C LYS A 7 22.97 4.42 -3.80
N VAL A 8 21.99 3.55 -4.01
CA VAL A 8 22.09 2.12 -3.69
C VAL A 8 21.84 1.29 -4.94
N LYS A 9 22.68 0.28 -5.18
CA LYS A 9 22.53 -0.61 -6.33
C LYS A 9 21.59 -1.76 -6.00
N VAL A 10 20.50 -1.89 -6.76
CA VAL A 10 19.58 -3.03 -6.63
C VAL A 10 20.19 -4.27 -7.27
N LEU A 11 20.31 -5.34 -6.50
CA LEU A 11 20.69 -6.67 -6.95
C LEU A 11 19.55 -7.26 -7.77
N ARG A 12 19.81 -7.51 -9.04
CA ARG A 12 18.89 -8.15 -9.99
C ARG A 12 19.49 -9.45 -10.48
N ARG A 13 18.66 -10.50 -10.58
CA ARG A 13 19.04 -11.84 -11.03
C ARG A 13 18.01 -12.36 -12.03
N GLU A 14 18.34 -13.45 -12.70
CA GLU A 14 17.37 -14.16 -13.53
C GLU A 14 16.20 -14.62 -12.64
N PRO A 15 14.95 -14.35 -13.05
CA PRO A 15 13.78 -14.78 -12.29
C PRO A 15 13.67 -16.30 -12.29
N LYS A 16 13.08 -16.85 -11.21
CA LYS A 16 12.74 -18.28 -11.15
C LYS A 16 11.84 -18.71 -12.32
N VAL A 17 11.88 -19.98 -12.70
CA VAL A 17 11.02 -20.50 -13.78
C VAL A 17 9.58 -20.65 -13.26
N ARG A 18 8.60 -20.02 -13.92
CA ARG A 18 7.17 -20.07 -13.56
C ARG A 18 6.44 -21.31 -14.05
N SER A 19 7.03 -22.03 -15.02
CA SER A 19 6.40 -23.16 -15.72
C SER A 19 6.72 -24.53 -15.11
N ARG A 20 7.52 -24.58 -14.05
CA ARG A 20 7.95 -25.81 -13.39
C ARG A 20 7.61 -25.75 -11.91
N PHE A 21 7.58 -26.90 -11.24
CA PHE A 21 7.46 -27.00 -9.79
C PHE A 21 8.76 -27.60 -9.25
N GLU A 22 9.56 -26.81 -8.55
CA GLU A 22 10.93 -27.18 -8.13
C GLU A 22 11.15 -27.05 -6.61
N GLU A 23 10.56 -26.05 -5.96
CA GLU A 23 10.70 -25.81 -4.51
C GLU A 23 9.34 -25.88 -3.80
N LEU A 24 9.16 -25.16 -2.68
CA LEU A 24 7.92 -25.22 -1.91
C LEU A 24 6.78 -24.58 -2.70
N CYS A 25 5.69 -25.32 -2.80
CA CYS A 25 4.43 -24.87 -3.36
C CYS A 25 3.33 -25.20 -2.37
N GLY A 26 2.37 -24.30 -2.18
CA GLY A 26 1.35 -24.53 -1.18
C GLY A 26 0.35 -23.41 -1.04
N VAL A 27 -0.51 -23.59 -0.05
CA VAL A 27 -1.58 -22.67 0.31
C VAL A 27 -1.53 -22.44 1.81
N ILE A 28 -1.48 -21.18 2.22
CA ILE A 28 -1.63 -20.76 3.61
C ILE A 28 -3.07 -20.26 3.77
N TYR A 29 -3.84 -20.90 4.64
CA TYR A 29 -5.13 -20.39 5.08
C TYR A 29 -4.91 -19.49 6.29
N THR A 30 -5.45 -18.28 6.26
CA THR A 30 -5.20 -17.31 7.33
C THR A 30 -6.39 -16.37 7.55
N THR A 31 -6.45 -15.82 8.76
CA THR A 31 -7.49 -14.92 9.23
C THR A 31 -6.86 -13.59 9.61
N LEU A 32 -7.32 -12.51 9.00
CA LEU A 32 -6.97 -11.15 9.40
C LEU A 32 -7.95 -10.67 10.47
N ILE A 33 -7.43 -10.09 11.55
CA ILE A 33 -8.22 -9.54 12.65
C ILE A 33 -7.98 -8.03 12.69
N ALA A 34 -9.05 -7.25 12.59
CA ALA A 34 -8.98 -5.80 12.70
C ALA A 34 -8.71 -5.40 14.17
N ASN A 35 -7.49 -4.99 14.51
CA ASN A 35 -7.17 -4.53 15.86
C ASN A 35 -7.75 -3.14 16.18
N SER A 36 -8.07 -2.37 15.15
CA SER A 36 -8.71 -1.07 15.20
C SER A 36 -9.73 -0.98 14.08
N TYR A 37 -10.45 0.15 13.99
CA TYR A 37 -11.25 0.42 12.81
C TYR A 37 -10.39 0.40 11.54
N VAL A 38 -10.88 -0.27 10.50
CA VAL A 38 -10.20 -0.39 9.20
C VAL A 38 -11.18 -0.03 8.10
N HIS A 39 -10.76 0.84 7.19
CA HIS A 39 -11.47 1.13 5.96
C HIS A 39 -10.66 0.63 4.76
N VAL A 40 -11.31 -0.13 3.87
CA VAL A 40 -10.77 -0.53 2.58
C VAL A 40 -11.85 -0.28 1.53
N GLY A 41 -11.62 0.71 0.68
CA GLY A 41 -12.56 1.18 -0.32
C GLY A 41 -11.86 1.91 -1.46
N SER A 42 -12.65 2.39 -2.42
CA SER A 42 -12.14 3.17 -3.56
C SER A 42 -11.67 4.57 -3.11
N SER A 43 -10.67 5.09 -3.80
CA SER A 43 -10.19 6.48 -3.66
C SER A 43 -11.08 7.51 -4.35
N GLU A 44 -12.13 7.07 -5.06
CA GLU A 44 -13.15 7.97 -5.59
C GLU A 44 -13.98 8.50 -4.42
N ILE A 45 -13.61 9.69 -3.96
CA ILE A 45 -14.37 10.41 -2.95
C ILE A 45 -15.34 11.32 -3.71
N PRO A 46 -16.65 11.04 -3.72
CA PRO A 46 -17.61 11.95 -4.32
C PRO A 46 -17.69 13.20 -3.44
N PHE A 47 -16.97 14.25 -3.86
CA PHE A 47 -17.06 15.57 -3.24
C PHE A 47 -17.66 16.56 -4.25
N THR A 48 -18.36 17.55 -3.71
CA THR A 48 -18.83 18.70 -4.47
C THR A 48 -18.21 19.96 -3.90
N VAL A 49 -17.89 20.90 -4.77
CA VAL A 49 -17.29 22.17 -4.37
C VAL A 49 -18.30 23.27 -4.62
N ASN A 50 -18.56 24.10 -3.60
CA ASN A 50 -19.35 25.30 -3.78
C ASN A 50 -18.52 26.37 -4.51
N GLU A 51 -18.62 26.43 -5.84
CA GLU A 51 -17.84 27.32 -6.71
C GLU A 51 -17.97 28.80 -6.34
N ASN A 52 -19.16 29.24 -5.92
CA ASN A 52 -19.41 30.64 -5.54
C ASN A 52 -18.69 31.03 -4.25
N ARG A 53 -18.63 30.13 -3.26
CA ARG A 53 -17.83 30.37 -2.03
C ARG A 53 -16.34 30.24 -2.31
N LEU A 54 -15.95 29.29 -3.16
CA LEU A 54 -14.56 29.11 -3.58
C LEU A 54 -14.03 30.39 -4.27
N ALA A 55 -14.77 30.94 -5.22
CA ALA A 55 -14.38 32.16 -5.94
C ALA A 55 -14.22 33.38 -5.01
N LYS A 56 -15.06 33.49 -3.97
CA LYS A 56 -14.93 34.54 -2.94
C LYS A 56 -13.71 34.33 -2.04
N LEU A 57 -13.37 33.08 -1.72
CA LEU A 57 -12.20 32.73 -0.91
C LEU A 57 -10.87 32.95 -1.65
N ILE A 58 -10.80 32.55 -2.92
CA ILE A 58 -9.61 32.78 -3.77
C ILE A 58 -9.31 34.27 -3.89
N LYS A 59 -10.33 35.12 -4.03
CA LYS A 59 -10.18 36.58 -4.11
C LYS A 59 -9.74 37.24 -2.81
N SER A 60 -9.94 36.60 -1.65
CA SER A 60 -9.73 37.22 -0.34
C SER A 60 -8.50 36.73 0.41
N ASP A 61 -8.07 35.48 0.21
CA ASP A 61 -6.92 34.91 0.93
C ASP A 61 -6.43 33.60 0.28
N GLU A 62 -5.61 33.68 -0.77
CA GLU A 62 -5.04 32.53 -1.49
C GLU A 62 -4.24 31.56 -0.60
N ARG A 63 -3.81 31.99 0.59
CA ARG A 63 -2.88 31.23 1.43
C ARG A 63 -3.54 30.32 2.46
N ASN A 64 -4.87 30.28 2.54
CA ASN A 64 -5.58 29.62 3.64
C ASN A 64 -6.29 28.31 3.22
N ILE A 65 -5.49 27.27 2.99
CA ILE A 65 -5.95 25.91 2.63
C ILE A 65 -7.05 25.37 3.58
N ARG A 66 -6.99 25.71 4.87
CA ARG A 66 -8.03 25.30 5.85
C ARG A 66 -9.41 25.88 5.54
N ARG A 67 -9.49 27.11 5.02
CA ARG A 67 -10.76 27.72 4.60
C ARG A 67 -11.25 27.14 3.28
N LEU A 68 -10.34 26.75 2.39
CA LEU A 68 -10.68 26.04 1.14
C LEU A 68 -11.29 24.65 1.41
N LEU A 69 -10.89 23.97 2.49
CA LEU A 69 -11.52 22.70 2.89
C LEU A 69 -12.96 22.86 3.40
N GLN A 70 -13.36 24.06 3.86
CA GLN A 70 -14.72 24.32 4.35
C GLN A 70 -15.76 24.51 3.22
N VAL A 71 -15.33 24.65 1.97
CA VAL A 71 -16.21 24.74 0.80
C VAL A 71 -16.40 23.41 0.07
N ILE A 72 -15.72 22.36 0.54
CA ILE A 72 -15.87 21.00 0.06
C ILE A 72 -17.00 20.35 0.87
N GLU A 73 -18.07 19.97 0.20
CA GLU A 73 -19.17 19.19 0.77
C GLU A 73 -19.05 17.74 0.29
N PHE A 74 -18.78 16.84 1.23
CA PHE A 74 -18.83 15.40 1.00
C PHE A 74 -20.29 14.95 1.07
N ARG A 75 -20.84 14.52 -0.08
CA ARG A 75 -22.28 14.22 -0.19
C ARG A 75 -22.63 12.80 0.22
N GLU A 76 -21.67 11.87 0.14
CA GLU A 76 -21.94 10.45 0.35
C GLU A 76 -20.90 9.80 1.27
N ARG A 77 -21.32 8.71 1.92
CA ARG A 77 -20.43 7.88 2.73
C ARG A 77 -19.56 7.07 1.80
N ILE A 78 -18.23 7.13 1.99
CA ILE A 78 -17.29 6.30 1.23
C ILE A 78 -17.55 4.83 1.60
N PRO A 79 -17.96 3.99 0.62
CA PRO A 79 -18.34 2.62 0.90
C PRO A 79 -17.10 1.76 1.19
N PHE A 80 -17.30 0.74 2.02
CA PHE A 80 -16.34 -0.36 2.13
C PHE A 80 -16.58 -1.35 0.97
N ASN A 81 -15.55 -2.05 0.52
CA ASN A 81 -15.70 -3.08 -0.51
C ASN A 81 -16.59 -4.23 -0.01
N VAL A 82 -17.69 -4.53 -0.70
CA VAL A 82 -18.63 -5.60 -0.32
C VAL A 82 -18.85 -6.54 -1.49
N SER A 83 -18.84 -7.85 -1.22
CA SER A 83 -19.15 -8.89 -2.19
C SER A 83 -20.07 -9.94 -1.57
N GLY A 84 -21.19 -10.22 -2.23
CA GLY A 84 -22.20 -11.16 -1.72
C GLY A 84 -22.71 -10.80 -0.31
N GLY A 85 -22.91 -9.50 -0.04
CA GLY A 85 -23.38 -9.00 1.26
C GLY A 85 -22.32 -8.94 2.37
N ARG A 86 -21.11 -9.43 2.13
CA ARG A 86 -20.03 -9.49 3.14
C ARG A 86 -18.92 -8.48 2.82
N PRO A 87 -18.30 -7.85 3.82
CA PRO A 87 -17.19 -6.95 3.59
C PRO A 87 -15.96 -7.73 3.11
N VAL A 88 -15.22 -7.16 2.17
CA VAL A 88 -14.08 -7.81 1.51
C VAL A 88 -12.88 -6.87 1.52
N ILE A 89 -11.71 -7.42 1.87
CA ILE A 89 -10.43 -6.76 1.62
C ILE A 89 -9.83 -7.41 0.38
N PRO A 90 -9.64 -6.67 -0.73
CA PRO A 90 -9.10 -7.24 -1.95
C PRO A 90 -7.71 -7.85 -1.73
N GLY A 91 -7.46 -9.01 -2.33
CA GLY A 91 -6.16 -9.69 -2.24
C GLY A 91 -5.02 -8.82 -2.79
N SER A 92 -5.31 -8.00 -3.80
CA SER A 92 -4.38 -7.00 -4.34
C SER A 92 -3.98 -5.93 -3.32
N SER A 93 -4.90 -5.49 -2.46
CA SER A 93 -4.62 -4.52 -1.39
C SER A 93 -3.72 -5.13 -0.32
N ILE A 94 -3.99 -6.37 0.10
CA ILE A 94 -3.11 -7.10 1.04
C ILE A 94 -1.74 -7.31 0.43
N LYS A 95 -1.68 -7.80 -0.82
CA LYS A 95 -0.43 -8.02 -1.55
C LYS A 95 0.40 -6.74 -1.67
N GLY A 96 -0.24 -5.61 -1.99
CA GLY A 96 0.41 -4.31 -2.06
C GLY A 96 0.95 -3.84 -0.70
N ASN A 97 0.21 -4.09 0.39
CA ASN A 97 0.66 -3.80 1.74
C ASN A 97 1.89 -4.65 2.13
N VAL A 98 1.84 -5.96 1.95
CA VAL A 98 2.97 -6.86 2.24
C VAL A 98 4.19 -6.47 1.41
N ARG A 99 4.01 -6.30 0.09
CA ARG A 99 5.07 -5.89 -0.83
C ARG A 99 5.73 -4.59 -0.39
N SER A 100 4.96 -3.52 -0.18
CA SER A 100 5.52 -2.21 0.22
C SER A 100 6.31 -2.28 1.53
N ARG A 101 5.82 -3.04 2.52
CA ARG A 101 6.54 -3.25 3.78
C ARG A 101 7.85 -4.00 3.56
N LEU A 102 7.86 -5.03 2.71
CA LEU A 102 9.09 -5.73 2.36
C LEU A 102 10.07 -4.80 1.65
N GLU A 103 9.63 -4.09 0.60
CA GLU A 103 10.48 -3.13 -0.13
C GLU A 103 11.15 -2.12 0.83
N LEU A 104 10.40 -1.61 1.82
CA LEU A 104 10.86 -0.69 2.86
C LEU A 104 11.63 -1.35 4.01
N SER A 105 11.62 -2.68 4.15
CA SER A 105 12.35 -3.41 5.19
C SER A 105 13.73 -3.85 4.74
N PHE A 106 13.94 -4.08 3.44
CA PHE A 106 15.27 -4.38 2.91
C PHE A 106 16.18 -3.16 3.10
N ARG A 107 17.37 -3.40 3.68
CA ARG A 107 18.42 -2.39 3.90
C ARG A 107 19.63 -2.69 3.02
N PRO A 108 20.37 -1.66 2.59
CA PRO A 108 21.60 -1.85 1.85
C PRO A 108 22.66 -2.54 2.70
N LYS A 109 23.43 -3.43 2.07
CA LYS A 109 24.65 -4.03 2.62
C LYS A 109 25.76 -3.88 1.59
N HIS A 110 26.84 -3.20 1.96
CA HIS A 110 27.96 -2.86 1.06
C HIS A 110 27.52 -2.14 -0.23
N GLY A 111 26.54 -1.22 -0.13
CA GLY A 111 26.02 -0.47 -1.27
C GLY A 111 25.01 -1.23 -2.16
N TYR A 112 24.61 -2.44 -1.76
CA TYR A 112 23.68 -3.28 -2.51
C TYR A 112 22.40 -3.59 -1.72
N VAL A 113 21.25 -3.61 -2.39
CA VAL A 113 19.95 -3.98 -1.80
C VAL A 113 19.23 -5.00 -2.67
N ARG A 114 18.44 -5.90 -2.06
CA ARG A 114 17.74 -6.99 -2.79
C ARG A 114 16.34 -6.59 -3.29
N SER A 115 15.94 -5.33 -3.14
CA SER A 115 14.62 -4.85 -3.54
C SER A 115 14.73 -3.46 -4.16
N CYS A 116 14.09 -3.24 -5.31
CA CYS A 116 13.74 -1.88 -5.75
C CYS A 116 12.51 -1.37 -4.98
N PHE A 117 12.06 -0.16 -5.32
CA PHE A 117 10.71 0.30 -5.00
C PHE A 117 9.86 0.23 -6.27
N ILE A 118 8.72 -0.45 -6.23
CA ILE A 118 7.85 -0.56 -7.42
C ILE A 118 7.16 0.76 -7.75
N SER A 119 6.79 1.48 -6.69
CA SER A 119 6.16 2.78 -6.75
C SER A 119 6.70 3.59 -5.58
N ALA A 120 7.53 4.58 -5.89
CA ALA A 120 8.08 5.49 -4.92
C ALA A 120 8.10 6.91 -5.49
N SER A 121 7.88 7.88 -4.60
CA SER A 121 8.24 9.26 -4.88
C SER A 121 9.76 9.41 -4.95
N LYS A 122 10.22 10.59 -5.34
CA LYS A 122 11.65 10.94 -5.20
C LYS A 122 12.10 10.69 -3.75
N PRO A 123 13.36 10.27 -3.54
CA PRO A 123 13.92 10.15 -2.21
C PRO A 123 13.76 11.46 -1.43
N LEU A 124 13.60 11.35 -0.12
CA LEU A 124 13.62 12.52 0.74
C LEU A 124 14.98 13.21 0.65
N VAL A 125 14.98 14.51 0.89
CA VAL A 125 16.20 15.33 1.00
C VAL A 125 16.38 15.88 2.42
N GLU A 126 15.35 15.78 3.25
CA GLU A 126 15.39 16.13 4.66
C GLU A 126 14.38 15.30 5.45
N GLU A 127 14.63 15.15 6.75
CA GLU A 127 13.68 14.51 7.66
C GLU A 127 12.42 15.38 7.81
N PRO A 128 11.21 14.82 7.61
CA PRO A 128 9.98 15.56 7.78
C PRO A 128 9.77 15.93 9.25
N ARG A 129 9.57 17.22 9.54
CA ARG A 129 9.26 17.69 10.89
C ARG A 129 7.99 17.04 11.44
N LYS A 130 7.97 16.72 12.73
CA LYS A 130 6.79 16.18 13.42
C LYS A 130 5.54 17.00 13.12
N GLY A 131 4.48 16.34 12.67
CA GLY A 131 3.21 16.98 12.27
C GLY A 131 3.11 17.35 10.77
N LYS A 132 4.20 17.26 10.00
CA LYS A 132 4.18 17.51 8.54
C LYS A 132 3.93 16.22 7.74
N SER A 133 3.41 16.32 6.52
CA SER A 133 3.16 15.14 5.68
C SER A 133 4.36 14.18 5.65
N GLY A 134 4.11 12.88 5.76
CA GLY A 134 5.17 11.86 5.77
C GLY A 134 5.91 11.66 7.09
N TRP A 135 5.75 12.52 8.12
CA TRP A 135 6.53 12.39 9.38
C TRP A 135 6.37 11.05 10.10
N ARG A 136 5.14 10.50 10.13
CA ARG A 136 4.89 9.18 10.73
C ARG A 136 5.51 8.06 9.91
N HIS A 137 5.44 8.19 8.59
CA HIS A 137 6.03 7.23 7.65
C HIS A 137 7.56 7.21 7.81
N PHE A 138 8.18 8.39 7.88
CA PHE A 138 9.61 8.53 8.19
C PHE A 138 9.97 7.94 9.56
N LYS A 139 9.19 8.22 10.60
CA LYS A 139 9.45 7.65 11.93
C LYS A 139 9.46 6.12 11.95
N ILE A 140 8.66 5.47 11.10
CA ILE A 140 8.58 4.00 11.03
C ILE A 140 9.73 3.43 10.20
N TRP A 141 10.02 4.01 9.04
CA TRP A 141 10.92 3.41 8.05
C TRP A 141 12.33 3.99 8.05
N GLY A 142 12.50 5.21 8.56
CA GLY A 142 13.77 5.87 8.79
C GLY A 142 14.53 6.18 7.50
N SER A 143 15.84 5.94 7.55
CA SER A 143 16.78 6.35 6.51
C SER A 143 16.54 5.70 5.14
N VAL A 144 15.77 4.61 5.08
CA VAL A 144 15.43 3.94 3.81
C VAL A 144 14.74 4.88 2.81
N LEU A 145 14.07 5.91 3.32
CA LEU A 145 13.38 6.91 2.50
C LEU A 145 14.32 7.93 1.83
N PHE A 146 15.60 7.94 2.21
CA PHE A 146 16.66 8.70 1.53
C PHE A 146 17.34 7.90 0.41
N GLU A 147 17.01 6.62 0.24
CA GLU A 147 17.70 5.75 -0.72
C GLU A 147 17.20 5.98 -2.16
N GLU A 148 18.14 6.21 -3.07
CA GLU A 148 17.91 6.18 -4.51
C GLU A 148 18.25 4.79 -5.06
N ARG A 149 17.22 3.96 -5.26
CA ARG A 149 17.34 2.58 -5.75
C ARG A 149 17.24 2.45 -7.28
N GLY A 150 17.24 3.58 -7.99
CA GLY A 150 17.01 3.63 -9.43
C GLY A 150 15.59 3.20 -9.82
N PRO A 151 15.36 2.88 -11.11
CA PRO A 151 14.02 2.55 -11.59
C PRO A 151 13.51 1.19 -11.08
N PRO A 152 12.18 1.02 -10.99
CA PRO A 152 11.58 -0.28 -10.71
C PRO A 152 11.97 -1.31 -11.78
N CYS A 153 11.88 -2.59 -11.44
CA CYS A 153 12.12 -3.66 -12.41
C CYS A 153 10.98 -3.69 -13.44
N ASP A 154 11.31 -3.74 -14.73
CA ASP A 154 10.37 -3.83 -15.84
C ASP A 154 10.85 -4.92 -16.80
N PHE A 155 10.30 -6.14 -16.63
CA PHE A 155 10.75 -7.33 -17.35
C PHE A 155 10.42 -7.30 -18.86
N THR A 156 9.68 -6.29 -19.32
CA THR A 156 9.51 -6.03 -20.75
C THR A 156 10.74 -5.32 -21.36
N LYS A 157 11.61 -4.75 -20.53
CA LYS A 157 12.80 -3.96 -20.93
C LYS A 157 14.12 -4.49 -20.37
N MET A 158 14.06 -5.43 -19.43
CA MET A 158 15.24 -6.05 -18.82
C MET A 158 15.02 -7.54 -18.61
N ASP A 159 16.11 -8.30 -18.56
CA ASP A 159 16.15 -9.76 -18.42
C ASP A 159 16.29 -10.24 -16.96
N LYS A 160 16.48 -9.30 -16.01
CA LYS A 160 16.75 -9.60 -14.60
C LYS A 160 15.91 -8.74 -13.67
N VAL A 161 15.45 -9.30 -12.57
CA VAL A 161 14.60 -8.63 -11.57
C VAL A 161 15.18 -8.76 -10.17
N CYS A 162 14.80 -7.85 -9.27
CA CYS A 162 15.13 -7.97 -7.85
C CYS A 162 14.30 -9.06 -7.17
N LEU A 163 14.70 -9.48 -5.96
CA LEU A 163 14.03 -10.55 -5.21
C LEU A 163 12.53 -10.27 -5.06
N ILE A 164 12.14 -9.08 -4.62
CA ILE A 164 10.74 -8.76 -4.36
C ILE A 164 9.91 -8.73 -5.66
N CYS A 165 10.46 -8.23 -6.77
CA CYS A 165 9.80 -8.28 -8.06
C CYS A 165 9.70 -9.71 -8.60
N ASP A 166 10.65 -10.58 -8.29
CA ASP A 166 10.57 -12.00 -8.60
C ASP A 166 9.40 -12.64 -7.84
N LEU A 167 9.31 -12.42 -6.53
CA LEU A 167 8.28 -13.03 -5.68
C LEU A 167 6.87 -12.47 -5.95
N PHE A 168 6.71 -11.14 -6.02
CA PHE A 168 5.41 -10.47 -6.10
C PHE A 168 4.98 -10.09 -7.53
N GLY A 169 5.86 -10.31 -8.51
CA GLY A 169 5.66 -9.92 -9.90
C GLY A 169 5.97 -8.45 -10.16
N THR A 170 6.13 -8.13 -11.44
CA THR A 170 6.31 -6.77 -11.95
C THR A 170 5.79 -6.68 -13.38
N THR A 171 5.92 -5.53 -14.03
CA THR A 171 5.57 -5.38 -15.44
C THR A 171 6.28 -6.44 -16.28
N GLY A 172 5.52 -7.22 -17.05
CA GLY A 172 6.03 -8.32 -17.87
C GLY A 172 6.37 -9.61 -17.12
N LEU A 173 6.21 -9.69 -15.78
CA LEU A 173 6.56 -10.86 -14.99
C LEU A 173 5.46 -11.26 -13.99
N LYS A 174 4.90 -12.47 -14.18
CA LYS A 174 3.89 -13.04 -13.26
C LYS A 174 4.48 -13.31 -11.88
N SER A 175 3.67 -13.04 -10.86
CA SER A 175 3.96 -13.27 -9.45
C SER A 175 4.12 -14.75 -9.10
N LEU A 176 5.02 -15.02 -8.14
CA LEU A 176 5.14 -16.32 -7.46
C LEU A 176 4.10 -16.49 -6.33
N ILE A 177 3.50 -15.38 -5.90
CA ILE A 177 2.59 -15.32 -4.76
C ILE A 177 1.26 -14.71 -5.19
N ASP A 178 0.17 -15.36 -4.83
CA ASP A 178 -1.20 -14.91 -5.06
C ASP A 178 -1.97 -14.80 -3.74
N PHE A 179 -2.65 -13.67 -3.56
CA PHE A 179 -3.47 -13.42 -2.38
C PHE A 179 -4.92 -13.47 -2.82
N SER A 180 -5.72 -14.34 -2.22
CA SER A 180 -7.17 -14.27 -2.41
C SER A 180 -7.72 -12.99 -1.78
N ASP A 181 -8.95 -12.66 -2.18
CA ASP A 181 -9.75 -11.74 -1.40
C ASP A 181 -9.98 -12.31 0.01
N PHE A 182 -9.98 -11.42 1.00
CA PHE A 182 -10.21 -11.72 2.40
C PHE A 182 -11.63 -11.32 2.76
N VAL A 183 -12.48 -12.30 3.04
CA VAL A 183 -13.93 -12.12 3.19
C VAL A 183 -14.32 -12.12 4.66
N GLY A 184 -15.15 -11.16 5.07
CA GLY A 184 -15.68 -11.06 6.42
C GLY A 184 -16.48 -12.30 6.84
N GLU A 185 -16.38 -12.67 8.12
CA GLU A 185 -17.15 -13.78 8.71
C GLU A 185 -18.66 -13.50 8.82
N GLY A 186 -19.06 -12.23 8.87
CA GLY A 186 -20.45 -11.79 9.00
C GLY A 186 -20.92 -10.90 7.85
N ASP A 187 -22.18 -10.50 7.93
CA ASP A 187 -22.79 -9.55 7.00
C ASP A 187 -22.18 -8.15 7.18
N ALA A 188 -22.11 -7.38 6.09
CA ALA A 188 -21.60 -6.02 6.10
C ALA A 188 -22.35 -5.11 7.09
N ARG A 189 -23.66 -5.32 7.28
CA ARG A 189 -24.48 -4.56 8.24
C ARG A 189 -24.03 -4.73 9.69
N ASP A 190 -23.52 -5.91 10.02
CA ASP A 190 -23.08 -6.24 11.37
C ASP A 190 -21.61 -5.91 11.61
N MET A 191 -20.79 -5.95 10.56
CA MET A 191 -19.35 -5.74 10.66
C MET A 191 -18.91 -4.29 10.45
N LEU A 192 -19.67 -3.51 9.68
CA LEU A 192 -19.31 -2.14 9.29
C LEU A 192 -20.04 -1.10 10.13
N GLU A 193 -19.33 -0.04 10.48
CA GLU A 193 -19.85 1.11 11.20
C GLU A 193 -19.50 2.41 10.44
N PRO A 194 -20.43 3.39 10.38
CA PRO A 194 -20.10 4.70 9.86
C PRO A 194 -19.14 5.44 10.80
N LEU A 195 -18.05 5.95 10.26
CA LEU A 195 -17.13 6.84 10.95
C LEU A 195 -17.14 8.22 10.33
N SER A 196 -17.29 9.23 11.16
CA SER A 196 -17.10 10.63 10.80
C SER A 196 -15.66 11.03 11.14
N LEU A 197 -14.89 11.37 10.10
CA LEU A 197 -13.53 11.88 10.21
C LEU A 197 -13.52 13.41 10.19
N GLU A 198 -12.34 14.00 10.33
CA GLU A 198 -12.14 15.45 10.18
C GLU A 198 -12.65 15.93 8.81
N TYR A 199 -13.02 17.22 8.73
CA TYR A 199 -13.49 17.88 7.51
C TYR A 199 -14.77 17.31 6.91
N GLY A 200 -15.60 16.61 7.71
CA GLY A 200 -16.92 16.12 7.27
C GLY A 200 -16.86 14.87 6.39
N MET A 201 -15.70 14.22 6.29
CA MET A 201 -15.56 12.94 5.60
C MET A 201 -16.28 11.85 6.38
N ASN A 202 -17.16 11.10 5.71
CA ASN A 202 -17.85 9.95 6.29
C ASN A 202 -17.49 8.69 5.52
N LEU A 203 -17.16 7.60 6.22
CA LEU A 203 -16.83 6.32 5.59
C LEU A 203 -17.41 5.14 6.37
N LEU A 204 -17.55 4.00 5.71
CA LEU A 204 -17.84 2.73 6.39
C LEU A 204 -16.54 2.02 6.74
N ALA A 205 -16.37 1.65 8.00
CA ALA A 205 -15.19 0.93 8.47
C ALA A 205 -15.58 -0.37 9.19
N ALA A 206 -14.78 -1.41 9.02
CA ALA A 206 -14.87 -2.62 9.81
C ALA A 206 -14.52 -2.32 11.27
N LYS A 207 -15.36 -2.77 12.21
CA LYS A 207 -15.15 -2.59 13.65
C LYS A 207 -13.92 -3.36 14.15
N PRO A 208 -13.28 -2.90 15.25
CA PRO A 208 -12.29 -3.71 15.96
C PRO A 208 -12.84 -5.12 16.28
N GLY A 209 -12.00 -6.14 16.14
CA GLY A 209 -12.36 -7.55 16.28
C GLY A 209 -12.94 -8.19 15.03
N SER A 210 -13.26 -7.42 13.98
CA SER A 210 -13.74 -7.97 12.69
C SER A 210 -12.72 -8.94 12.10
N LYS A 211 -13.19 -10.13 11.69
CA LYS A 211 -12.36 -11.20 11.12
C LYS A 211 -12.61 -11.37 9.63
N PHE A 212 -11.53 -11.50 8.86
CA PHE A 212 -11.57 -11.73 7.43
C PHE A 212 -10.75 -12.97 7.07
N ASN A 213 -11.35 -13.92 6.38
CA ASN A 213 -10.72 -15.18 6.02
C ASN A 213 -10.28 -15.17 4.55
N GLY A 214 -9.06 -15.62 4.29
CA GLY A 214 -8.49 -15.70 2.96
C GLY A 214 -7.39 -16.75 2.88
N ARG A 215 -6.75 -16.81 1.72
CA ARG A 215 -5.65 -17.72 1.45
C ARG A 215 -4.54 -17.05 0.65
N ILE A 216 -3.32 -17.51 0.87
CA ILE A 216 -2.13 -17.12 0.13
C ILE A 216 -1.62 -18.35 -0.59
N LEU A 217 -1.63 -18.32 -1.92
CA LEU A 217 -1.02 -19.36 -2.74
C LEU A 217 0.40 -18.94 -3.10
N PHE A 218 1.33 -19.88 -3.01
CA PHE A 218 2.72 -19.63 -3.39
C PHE A 218 3.28 -20.79 -4.20
N HIS A 219 4.23 -20.49 -5.08
CA HIS A 219 4.92 -21.48 -5.88
C HIS A 219 6.42 -21.22 -5.95
N ASN A 220 7.19 -22.30 -5.93
CA ASN A 220 8.65 -22.31 -6.02
C ASN A 220 9.38 -21.38 -5.04
N LEU A 221 8.87 -21.28 -3.81
CA LEU A 221 9.54 -20.51 -2.77
C LEU A 221 10.53 -21.37 -2.00
N SER A 222 11.70 -20.79 -1.71
CA SER A 222 12.62 -21.37 -0.73
C SER A 222 12.05 -21.17 0.68
N PRO A 223 12.51 -21.93 1.68
CA PRO A 223 12.11 -21.70 3.07
C PRO A 223 12.34 -20.24 3.52
N SER A 224 13.43 -19.62 3.05
CA SER A 224 13.75 -18.23 3.39
C SER A 224 12.83 -17.20 2.71
N GLU A 225 12.33 -17.51 1.51
CA GLU A 225 11.40 -16.66 0.78
C GLU A 225 9.98 -16.81 1.33
N LEU A 226 9.60 -18.02 1.74
CA LEU A 226 8.36 -18.27 2.46
C LEU A 226 8.31 -17.49 3.78
N GLY A 227 9.45 -17.37 4.49
CA GLY A 227 9.56 -16.55 5.70
C GLY A 227 9.43 -15.03 5.49
N LEU A 228 9.30 -14.56 4.24
CA LEU A 228 8.99 -13.16 3.93
C LEU A 228 7.48 -12.88 3.88
N LEU A 229 6.65 -13.92 3.89
CA LEU A 229 5.18 -13.84 3.95
C LEU A 229 4.69 -13.83 5.39
#